data_AF-A0A9D2LPC2-F1
#
_entry.id   AF-A0A9D2LPC2-F1
#
_cell.length_a   1.000
_cell.length_b   1.000
_cell.length_c   1.000
_cell.angle_alpha   90.00
_cell.angle_beta   90.00
_cell.angle_gamma   90.00
#
_symmetry.space_group_name_H-M   'P 1'
#
loop_
_entity.id
_entity.type
_entity.pdbx_description
1 polymer ?
#
loop_
_entity_poly.entity_id
_entity_poly.type
_entity_poly.pdbx_seq_one_letter_code
_entity_poly.pdbx_strand_id
1 'polypeptide(L)'
;MHLPDCVAPTKYEEDLVSFDIISTEFVSGTEHYKTFGILAKVGEETLTIEDISDEYCLVECLCRRLREGQPPLYQLRDIVEDYLIDWPFIRDDELKKAQFCDMMGKKYSE
;
A
#
# COMPACT_ATOMS: atom_id res chain seq x y z
N MET A 1 11.62 -7.32 10.99
CA MET A 1 10.35 -7.77 11.60
C MET A 1 9.64 -8.59 10.54
N HIS A 2 9.19 -9.80 10.88
CA HIS A 2 8.33 -10.61 10.02
C HIS A 2 6.92 -10.03 10.08
N LEU A 3 6.22 -10.04 8.94
CA LEU A 3 4.78 -9.80 8.91
C LEU A 3 4.10 -10.80 9.87
N PRO A 4 2.98 -10.42 10.53
CA PRO A 4 2.24 -11.35 11.37
C PRO A 4 1.88 -12.62 10.60
N ASP A 5 1.94 -13.78 11.27
CA ASP A 5 1.72 -15.14 10.75
C ASP A 5 0.32 -15.39 10.11
N CYS A 6 -0.48 -14.34 9.88
CA CYS A 6 -1.78 -14.43 9.21
C CYS A 6 -1.69 -14.53 7.67
N VAL A 7 -0.50 -14.36 7.07
CA VAL A 7 -0.30 -14.48 5.62
C VAL A 7 0.40 -15.80 5.30
N ALA A 8 -0.28 -16.91 5.57
CA ALA A 8 0.13 -18.19 5.01
C ALA A 8 -0.15 -18.15 3.49
N PRO A 9 0.81 -18.47 2.62
CA PRO A 9 0.57 -18.48 1.18
C PRO A 9 -0.42 -19.59 0.87
N THR A 10 -1.69 -19.22 0.64
CA THR A 10 -2.66 -20.09 0.00
C THR A 10 -2.18 -20.29 -1.44
N LYS A 11 -1.37 -21.34 -1.65
CA LYS A 11 -1.14 -21.94 -2.97
C LYS A 11 -2.46 -22.52 -3.47
N TYR A 12 -3.37 -21.66 -3.87
CA TYR A 12 -4.41 -21.98 -4.81
C TYR A 12 -4.03 -21.27 -6.11
N GLU A 13 -3.47 -22.04 -7.04
CA GLU A 13 -3.73 -21.82 -8.47
C GLU A 13 -5.27 -21.70 -8.54
N GLU A 14 -5.87 -20.53 -8.72
CA GLU A 14 -6.08 -19.96 -10.05
C GLU A 14 -6.29 -18.43 -10.07
N ASP A 15 -6.33 -17.72 -8.93
CA ASP A 15 -6.60 -16.27 -8.94
C ASP A 15 -5.64 -15.47 -8.05
N LEU A 16 -4.53 -15.03 -8.63
CA LEU A 16 -3.63 -14.06 -7.98
C LEU A 16 -4.31 -12.70 -7.89
N VAL A 17 -4.18 -12.04 -6.74
CA VAL A 17 -4.71 -10.69 -6.57
C VAL A 17 -3.78 -9.70 -7.24
N SER A 18 -4.30 -8.95 -8.21
CA SER A 18 -3.58 -7.82 -8.80
C SER A 18 -3.77 -6.58 -7.94
N PHE A 19 -2.70 -5.86 -7.64
CA PHE A 19 -2.73 -4.62 -6.86
C PHE A 19 -2.20 -3.45 -7.70
N ASP A 20 -3.09 -2.51 -8.01
CA ASP A 20 -2.81 -1.28 -8.74
C ASP A 20 -2.94 -0.06 -7.82
N ILE A 21 -2.14 0.97 -8.05
CA ILE A 21 -2.23 2.23 -7.32
C ILE A 21 -3.16 3.15 -8.10
N ILE A 22 -4.14 3.73 -7.41
CA ILE A 22 -5.09 4.70 -7.98
C ILE A 22 -4.89 6.07 -7.34
N SER A 23 -5.16 7.13 -8.10
CA SER A 23 -5.24 8.48 -7.53
C SER A 23 -6.63 8.67 -6.91
N THR A 24 -6.67 9.12 -5.67
CA THR A 24 -7.88 9.39 -4.89
C THR A 24 -7.86 10.81 -4.35
N GLU A 25 -8.92 11.20 -3.65
CA GLU A 25 -9.03 12.53 -3.06
C GLU A 25 -9.69 12.44 -1.69
N PHE A 26 -8.94 12.83 -0.66
CA PHE A 26 -9.46 12.93 0.70
C PHE A 26 -10.11 14.30 0.89
N VAL A 27 -11.37 14.30 1.33
CA VAL A 27 -12.14 15.52 1.56
C VAL A 27 -12.26 15.80 3.06
N SER A 28 -11.67 16.90 3.51
CA SER A 28 -11.80 17.40 4.89
C SER A 28 -12.57 18.72 4.89
N GLY A 29 -13.88 18.64 5.15
CA GLY A 29 -14.75 19.82 5.10
C GLY A 29 -14.85 20.38 3.67
N THR A 30 -14.19 21.52 3.41
CA THR A 30 -14.13 22.16 2.08
C THR A 30 -12.78 21.99 1.38
N GLU A 31 -11.82 21.35 2.03
CA GLU A 31 -10.47 21.14 1.49
C GLU A 31 -10.37 19.76 0.84
N HIS A 32 -9.74 19.73 -0.33
CA HIS A 32 -9.53 18.54 -1.15
C HIS A 32 -8.03 18.25 -1.20
N TYR A 33 -7.63 17.08 -0.69
CA TYR A 33 -6.25 16.65 -0.67
C TYR A 33 -6.07 15.49 -1.64
N LYS A 34 -5.10 15.63 -2.54
CA LYS A 34 -4.74 14.53 -3.42
C LYS A 34 -4.13 13.40 -2.61
N THR A 35 -4.74 12.23 -2.69
CA THR A 35 -4.29 11.00 -2.03
C THR A 35 -4.11 9.89 -3.05
N PHE A 36 -3.59 8.76 -2.58
CA PHE A 36 -3.43 7.54 -3.34
C PHE A 36 -4.11 6.40 -2.58
N GLY A 37 -4.72 5.50 -3.35
CA GLY A 37 -5.38 4.30 -2.87
C GLY A 37 -4.88 3.05 -3.60
N ILE A 38 -5.46 1.91 -3.24
CA ILE A 38 -5.18 0.61 -3.85
C ILE A 38 -6.45 0.08 -4.50
N LEU A 39 -6.30 -0.36 -5.74
CA LEU A 39 -7.29 -1.14 -6.47
C LEU A 39 -6.81 -2.59 -6.51
N ALA A 40 -7.52 -3.48 -5.86
CA ALA A 40 -7.25 -4.91 -5.82
C ALA A 40 -8.27 -5.68 -6.67
N LYS A 41 -7.81 -6.65 -7.46
CA LYS A 41 -8.69 -7.47 -8.32
C LYS A 41 -8.32 -8.93 -8.28
N VAL A 42 -9.32 -9.80 -8.29
CA VAL A 42 -9.18 -11.26 -8.34
C VAL A 42 -10.34 -11.80 -9.19
N GLY A 43 -10.05 -12.42 -10.34
CA GLY A 43 -11.09 -12.75 -11.32
C GLY A 43 -11.97 -11.54 -11.71
N GLU A 44 -13.28 -11.63 -11.45
CA GLU A 44 -14.25 -10.52 -11.65
C GLU A 44 -14.45 -9.65 -10.40
N GLU A 45 -13.94 -10.08 -9.25
CA GLU A 45 -14.07 -9.35 -7.99
C GLU A 45 -13.07 -8.21 -7.92
N THR A 46 -13.53 -7.05 -7.45
CA THR A 46 -12.71 -5.85 -7.32
C THR A 46 -12.97 -5.21 -5.97
N LEU A 47 -11.90 -4.78 -5.30
CA LEU A 47 -11.95 -4.03 -4.06
C LEU A 47 -11.10 -2.77 -4.21
N THR A 48 -11.67 -1.63 -3.81
CA THR A 48 -10.97 -0.34 -3.83
C THR A 48 -10.82 0.14 -2.39
N ILE A 49 -9.60 0.48 -2.01
CA ILE A 49 -9.27 1.11 -0.73
C ILE A 49 -8.72 2.50 -1.05
N GLU A 50 -9.48 3.52 -0.68
CA GLU A 50 -9.17 4.92 -0.97
C GLU A 50 -8.46 5.59 0.20
N ASP A 51 -7.89 6.78 -0.03
CA ASP A 51 -7.37 7.67 1.01
C ASP A 51 -6.33 7.06 1.94
N ILE A 52 -5.45 6.22 1.40
CA ILE A 52 -4.40 5.55 2.17
C ILE A 52 -3.29 6.54 2.55
N SER A 53 -2.76 7.28 1.56
CA SER A 53 -1.69 8.27 1.79
C SER A 53 -1.55 9.24 0.62
N ASP A 54 -1.04 10.44 0.88
CA ASP A 54 -0.61 11.43 -0.12
C ASP A 54 0.78 11.13 -0.73
N GLU A 55 1.52 10.14 -0.20
CA GLU A 55 2.84 9.74 -0.69
C GLU A 55 2.75 8.46 -1.56
N TYR A 56 2.85 8.62 -2.89
CA TYR A 56 2.78 7.51 -3.86
C TYR A 56 3.75 6.35 -3.54
N CYS A 57 5.00 6.67 -3.17
CA CYS A 57 6.03 5.67 -2.89
C CYS A 57 5.66 4.75 -1.71
N LEU A 58 4.89 5.25 -0.75
CA LEU A 58 4.46 4.46 0.40
C LEU A 58 3.35 3.48 0.02
N VAL A 59 2.38 3.94 -0.77
CA VAL A 59 1.34 3.06 -1.33
C VAL A 59 1.98 2.03 -2.27
N GLU A 60 3.04 2.38 -3.00
CA GLU A 60 3.80 1.42 -3.81
C GLU A 60 4.51 0.37 -2.96
N CYS A 61 5.13 0.75 -1.84
CA CYS A 61 5.76 -0.21 -0.91
C CYS A 61 4.72 -1.19 -0.34
N LEU A 62 3.56 -0.68 0.07
CA LEU A 62 2.44 -1.51 0.53
C LEU A 62 1.97 -2.48 -0.56
N CYS A 63 1.75 -2.00 -1.79
CA CYS A 63 1.42 -2.86 -2.93
C CYS A 63 2.45 -3.97 -3.18
N ARG A 64 3.75 -3.67 -3.06
CA ARG A 64 4.81 -4.70 -3.21
C ARG A 64 4.69 -5.78 -2.14
N ARG A 65 4.51 -5.40 -0.88
CA ARG A 65 4.31 -6.36 0.23
C ARG A 65 3.04 -7.19 0.06
N LEU A 66 1.94 -6.56 -0.37
CA LEU A 66 0.69 -7.26 -0.68
C LEU A 66 0.87 -8.26 -1.83
N ARG A 67 1.65 -7.91 -2.86
CA ARG A 67 1.98 -8.84 -3.95
C ARG A 67 2.83 -10.02 -3.48
N GLU A 68 3.75 -9.82 -2.55
CA GLU A 68 4.57 -10.90 -1.97
C GLU A 68 3.74 -11.82 -1.07
N GLY A 69 2.83 -11.25 -0.27
CA GLY A 69 1.97 -12.00 0.64
C GLY A 69 0.78 -12.70 -0.03
N GLN A 70 0.27 -12.15 -1.14
CA GLN A 70 -0.97 -12.59 -1.80
C GLN A 70 -2.14 -12.80 -0.81
N PRO A 71 -2.51 -11.77 -0.02
CA PRO A 71 -3.64 -11.90 0.88
C PRO A 71 -4.96 -11.95 0.08
N PRO A 72 -5.98 -12.65 0.59
CA PRO A 72 -7.30 -12.66 -0.05
C PRO A 72 -7.98 -11.29 0.08
N LEU A 73 -8.84 -10.94 -0.90
CA LEU A 73 -9.50 -9.62 -0.95
C LEU A 73 -10.23 -9.25 0.34
N TYR A 74 -10.91 -10.21 0.98
CA TYR A 74 -11.69 -9.95 2.19
C TYR A 74 -10.86 -9.54 3.41
N GLN A 75 -9.55 -9.82 3.43
CA GLN A 75 -8.62 -9.38 4.50
C GLN A 75 -7.89 -8.09 4.15
N LEU A 76 -8.00 -7.61 2.92
CA LEU A 76 -7.14 -6.53 2.44
C LEU A 76 -7.35 -5.25 3.24
N ARG A 77 -8.59 -4.93 3.61
CA ARG A 77 -8.89 -3.74 4.39
C ARG A 77 -8.23 -3.77 5.76
N ASP A 78 -8.39 -4.87 6.50
CA ASP A 78 -7.80 -5.05 7.83
C ASP A 78 -6.27 -4.97 7.76
N ILE A 79 -5.65 -5.59 6.76
CA ILE A 79 -4.20 -5.54 6.56
C ILE A 79 -3.72 -4.11 6.28
N VAL A 80 -4.44 -3.36 5.44
CA VAL A 80 -4.09 -1.96 5.14
C VAL A 80 -4.27 -1.07 6.36
N GLU A 81 -5.34 -1.25 7.14
CA GLU A 81 -5.58 -0.50 8.38
C GLU A 81 -4.48 -0.79 9.43
N ASP A 82 -4.12 -2.06 9.64
CA ASP A 82 -3.01 -2.44 10.52
C ASP A 82 -1.68 -1.86 10.05
N TYR A 83 -1.42 -1.90 8.73
CA TYR A 83 -0.23 -1.33 8.14
C TYR A 83 -0.16 0.20 8.32
N LEU A 84 -1.30 0.88 8.27
CA LEU A 84 -1.40 2.32 8.51
C LEU A 84 -1.12 2.71 9.96
N ILE A 85 -1.39 1.82 10.93
CA ILE A 85 -1.03 2.03 12.34
C ILE A 85 0.50 2.02 12.51
N ASP A 86 1.18 1.06 11.87
CA ASP A 86 2.63 0.92 11.93
C ASP A 86 3.39 1.87 10.99
N TRP A 87 2.67 2.61 10.14
CA TRP A 87 3.17 3.54 9.12
C TRP A 87 4.25 4.52 9.58
N PRO A 88 4.17 5.14 10.79
CA PRO A 88 5.20 6.07 11.25
C PRO A 88 6.57 5.40 11.48
N PHE A 89 6.59 4.09 11.67
CA PHE A 89 7.80 3.30 11.95
C PHE A 89 8.35 2.61 10.68
N ILE A 90 7.48 2.36 9.69
CA ILE A 90 7.83 1.76 8.40
C ILE A 90 8.58 2.76 7.51
N ARG A 91 8.31 4.05 7.66
CA ARG A 91 8.79 5.14 6.78
C ARG A 91 10.32 5.23 6.67
N ASP A 92 11.08 4.91 7.72
CA ASP A 92 12.53 5.16 7.75
C ASP A 92 13.41 3.97 7.29
N ASP A 93 12.93 2.73 7.44
CA ASP A 93 13.70 1.51 7.16
C ASP A 93 13.35 0.88 5.80
N GLU A 94 12.08 0.94 5.38
CA GLU A 94 11.61 0.30 4.12
C GLU A 94 11.89 1.16 2.90
N LEU A 95 11.71 2.49 2.98
CA LEU A 95 12.08 3.40 1.90
C LEU A 95 13.59 3.34 1.59
N LYS A 96 14.43 3.12 2.60
CA LYS A 96 15.88 2.90 2.46
C LYS A 96 16.20 1.55 1.81
N LYS A 97 15.53 0.46 2.22
CA LYS A 97 15.77 -0.89 1.66
C LYS A 97 15.22 -1.07 0.25
N ALA A 98 14.08 -0.46 -0.07
CA ALA A 98 13.44 -0.57 -1.38
C ALA A 98 14.09 0.34 -2.47
N GLN A 99 15.22 0.99 -2.16
CA GLN A 99 15.92 1.95 -3.04
C GLN A 99 15.07 3.16 -3.48
N PHE A 100 13.99 3.50 -2.76
CA PHE A 100 13.24 4.74 -3.02
C PHE A 100 13.99 6.01 -2.58
N CYS A 101 15.07 5.86 -1.82
CA CYS A 101 15.84 6.97 -1.28
C CYS A 101 16.57 7.86 -2.30
N ASP A 102 16.59 7.54 -3.59
CA ASP A 102 17.35 8.34 -4.57
C ASP A 102 16.53 9.35 -5.39
N MET A 103 15.24 9.58 -5.07
CA MET A 103 14.44 10.60 -5.78
C MET A 103 14.09 11.85 -4.96
N MET A 104 14.20 11.83 -3.63
CA MET A 104 14.01 13.03 -2.79
C MET A 104 15.36 13.63 -2.31
N GLY A 105 16.45 13.26 -2.99
CA GLY A 105 17.83 13.63 -2.65
C GLY A 105 18.43 14.76 -3.48
N LYS A 106 17.64 15.62 -4.14
CA LYS A 106 18.18 16.85 -4.75
C LYS A 106 17.42 18.12 -4.35
N LYS A 107 18.05 18.77 -3.37
CA LYS A 107 18.12 20.22 -3.09
C LYS A 107 16.91 20.89 -2.44
N TYR A 108 16.86 20.78 -1.11
CA TYR A 108 16.79 21.98 -0.27
C TYR A 108 18.20 22.32 0.21
N SER A 109 18.99 22.92 -0.67
CA SER A 109 20.24 23.60 -0.32
C SER A 109 20.52 24.60 -1.42
N GLU A 110 19.93 25.78 -1.26
CA GLU A 110 20.50 27.14 -1.33
C GLU A 110 19.37 28.17 -1.45
#